data_AF-A0A536HRY3-F1
#
_entry.id   AF-A0A536HRY3-F1
#
_cell.length_a   1.000
_cell.length_b   1.000
_cell.length_c   1.000
_cell.angle_alpha   90.00
_cell.angle_beta   90.00
_cell.angle_gamma   90.00
#
_symmetry.space_group_name_H-M   'P 1'
#
loop_
_entity.id
_entity.type
_entity.pdbx_description
1 polymer ?
#
loop_
_entity_poly.entity_id
_entity_poly.type
_entity_poly.pdbx_seq_one_letter_code
_entity_poly.pdbx_strand_id
1 'polypeptide(L)' 'FIAAEDGKEYFFHRSGVDSTLNFDSLRGGETVAFDIEQSQKGPRASRVRAA' A
#
# COMPACT_ATOMS: atom_id res chain seq x y z
N PHE A 1 3.60 -4.12 -4.12
CA PHE A 1 3.79 -4.46 -2.70
C PHE A 1 4.43 -3.28 -2.00
N ILE A 2 4.20 -3.10 -0.70
CA ILE A 2 4.81 -2.04 0.13
C ILE A 2 5.65 -2.73 1.19
N ALA A 3 6.94 -2.39 1.27
CA ALA A 3 7.81 -2.82 2.35
C ALA A 3 7.55 -1.93 3.58
N ALA A 4 7.28 -2.57 4.72
CA ALA A 4 6.98 -1.89 5.98
C ALA A 4 8.16 -1.99 6.96
N GLU A 5 8.17 -1.10 7.95
CA GLU A 5 9.22 -1.05 8.99
C GLU A 5 9.26 -2.29 9.89
N ASP A 6 8.16 -3.04 9.97
CA ASP A 6 8.08 -4.31 10.69
C ASP A 6 8.73 -5.49 9.96
N GLY A 7 9.36 -5.22 8.80
CA GLY A 7 10.05 -6.20 7.96
C GLY A 7 9.12 -7.05 7.10
N LYS A 8 7.80 -6.76 7.06
CA LYS A 8 6.85 -7.44 6.20
C LYS A 8 6.56 -6.65 4.93
N GLU A 9 6.16 -7.37 3.89
CA GLU A 9 5.61 -6.78 2.68
C GLU A 9 4.10 -6.96 2.64
N TYR A 10 3.41 -5.85 2.37
CA TYR A 10 1.97 -5.85 2.24
C TYR A 10 1.56 -5.71 0.78
N PHE A 11 0.71 -6.63 0.31
CA PHE A 11 0.06 -6.48 -0.98
C PHE A 11 -0.92 -5.29 -0.92
N PHE A 12 -0.99 -4.52 -2.00
CA PHE A 12 -2.04 -3.52 -2.19
C PHE A 12 -2.60 -3.66 -3.60
N HIS A 13 -3.89 -3.38 -3.74
CA HIS A 13 -4.56 -3.34 -5.03
C HIS A 13 -4.79 -1.88 -5.44
N ARG A 14 -4.87 -1.60 -6.74
CA ARG A 14 -5.14 -0.25 -7.26
C ARG A 14 -6.38 0.40 -6.64
N SER A 15 -7.40 -0.40 -6.31
CA SER A 15 -8.64 0.08 -5.69
C SER A 15 -8.49 0.54 -4.24
N GLY A 16 -7.37 0.21 -3.61
CA GLY A 16 -7.02 0.64 -2.26
C GLY A 16 -6.08 1.85 -2.25
N VAL A 17 -5.75 2.42 -3.41
CA VAL A 17 -4.95 3.64 -3.53
C VAL A 17 -5.89 4.84 -3.55
N ASP A 18 -5.60 5.80 -2.67
CA ASP A 18 -6.34 7.05 -2.54
C ASP A 18 -6.10 7.97 -3.75
N SER A 19 -7.04 8.86 -4.06
CA SER A 19 -6.95 9.77 -5.21
C SER A 19 -5.80 10.77 -5.11
N THR A 20 -5.26 10.98 -3.90
CA THR A 20 -4.04 11.78 -3.67
C THR A 20 -2.77 11.14 -4.23
N LEU A 21 -2.80 9.85 -4.57
CA LEU A 21 -1.65 9.11 -5.10
C LEU A 21 -1.99 8.51 -6.46
N ASN A 22 -1.20 8.86 -7.49
CA ASN A 22 -1.37 8.25 -8.82
C ASN A 22 -0.72 6.86 -8.87
N PHE A 23 -1.54 5.81 -8.86
CA PHE A 23 -1.08 4.42 -8.94
C PHE A 23 -0.15 4.16 -10.14
N ASP A 24 -0.48 4.68 -11.33
CA ASP A 24 0.31 4.44 -12.56
C ASP A 24 1.69 5.13 -12.54
N SER A 25 1.88 6.07 -11.61
CA SER A 25 3.16 6.75 -11.39
C SER A 25 4.04 6.05 -10.36
N LEU A 26 3.54 5.03 -9.66
CA LEU A 26 4.33 4.31 -8.67
C LEU A 26 5.42 3.45 -9.34
N ARG A 27 6.67 3.70 -8.96
CA ARG A 27 7.87 3.02 -9.51
C ARG A 27 8.70 2.32 -8.45
N GLY A 28 8.44 2.60 -7.17
CA GLY A 28 9.16 2.01 -6.04
C GLY A 28 10.27 2.93 -5.54
N GLY A 29 10.36 3.07 -4.22
CA GLY A 29 11.18 4.07 -3.53
C GLY A 29 10.34 5.18 -2.89
N GLU A 30 9.11 5.39 -3.38
CA GLU A 30 8.15 6.31 -2.78
C GLU A 30 7.77 5.88 -1.36
N THR A 31 7.84 6.84 -0.42
CA THR A 31 7.30 6.65 0.92
C THR A 31 5.80 6.85 0.89
N VAL A 32 5.06 5.91 1.49
CA VAL A 32 3.60 5.91 1.53
C VAL A 32 3.10 5.58 2.92
N ALA A 33 1.92 6.09 3.26
CA ALA A 33 1.17 5.67 4.43
C ALA A 33 0.01 4.77 3.99
N PHE A 34 -0.31 3.76 4.80
CA PHE A 34 -1.39 2.82 4.54
C PHE A 34 -1.90 2.21 5.85
N ASP A 35 -3.10 1.63 5.81
CA ASP A 35 -3.64 0.83 6.89
C ASP A 35 -3.48 -0.67 6.59
N ILE A 36 -3.28 -1.47 7.64
CA ILE A 36 -3.24 -2.93 7.53
C ILE A 36 -4.66 -3.47 7.71
N GLU A 37 -5.16 -4.20 6.71
CA GLU A 37 -6.49 -4.81 6.71
C GLU A 37 -6.38 -6.33 6.50
N GLN A 38 -7.17 -7.11 7.25
CA GLN A 38 -7.24 -8.56 7.05
C GLN A 38 -8.07 -8.90 5.80
N SER A 39 -7.58 -9.84 4.99
CA SER A 39 -8.29 -10.31 3.78
C SER A 39 -8.23 -11.83 3.68
N GLN A 40 -8.98 -12.41 2.74
CA GLN A 40 -8.97 -13.86 2.48
C GLN A 40 -7.57 -14.41 2.13
N LYS A 41 -6.66 -13.55 1.62
CA LYS A 41 -5.28 -13.93 1.28
C LYS A 41 -4.26 -13.47 2.33
N GLY A 42 -4.72 -13.13 3.52
CA GLY A 42 -3.91 -12.59 4.61
C GLY A 42 -3.93 -11.05 4.68
N PRO A 43 -3.11 -10.46 5.58
CA PRO A 43 -3.00 -9.02 5.75
C PRO A 43 -2.58 -8.31 4.46
N ARG A 44 -3.22 -7.18 4.17
CA ARG A 44 -2.93 -6.33 3.01
C ARG A 44 -2.88 -4.87 3.40
N ALA A 45 -2.29 -4.04 2.56
CA ALA A 45 -2.33 -2.59 2.68
C ALA A 45 -3.60 -2.03 2.01
N SER A 46 -4.31 -1.17 2.72
CA SER A 46 -5.49 -0.42 2.25
C SER A 46 -5.31 1.07 2.54
N ARG A 47 -6.15 1.92 1.92
CA ARG A 47 -6.08 3.39 2.03
C ARG A 47 -4.66 3.94 1.82
N VAL A 48 -3.98 3.43 0.78
CA VAL A 48 -2.61 3.81 0.44
C VAL A 48 -2.59 5.24 -0.09
N ARG A 49 -1.74 6.08 0.50
CA ARG A 49 -1.61 7.50 0.18
C ARG A 49 -0.15 7.94 0.27
N ALA A 50 0.19 9.07 -0.34
CA ALA A 50 1.50 9.68 -0.13
C ALA A 50 1.73 9.92 1.37
N ALA A 51 2.94 9.63 1.85
CA ALA A 51 3.33 9.87 3.24
C ALA A 51 3.46 11.37 3.54
#